data_AF-A0A0B8QGX6-F1
#
_entry.id   AF-A0A0B8QGX6-F1
#
_cell.length_a   1.000
_cell.length_b   1.000
_cell.length_c   1.000
_cell.angle_alpha   90.00
_cell.angle_beta   90.00
_cell.angle_gamma   90.00
#
_symmetry.space_group_name_H-M   'P 1'
#
loop_
_entity.id
_entity.type
_entity.pdbx_description
1 polymer ?
#
loop_
_entity_poly.entity_id
_entity_poly.type
_entity_poly.pdbx_seq_one_letter_code
_entity_poly.pdbx_strand_id
1 'polypeptide(L)'
;MKGFNDELVDNQVAPTTSANVIFDQDTNTYSYEVGFLGAGIYSLGYSCNADDDVENSLEDFLIYQAQQNISVVKSETTEANFTE
;
A
#
# COMPACT_ATOMS: atom_id res chain seq x y z
N MET A 1 24.01 -13.40 14.61
CA MET A 1 23.03 -13.03 13.57
C MET A 1 23.81 -12.62 12.35
N LYS A 2 23.71 -13.39 11.25
CA LYS A 2 24.37 -13.02 9.98
C LYS A 2 23.59 -11.84 9.40
N GLY A 3 24.31 -10.76 9.09
CA GLY A 3 23.75 -9.58 8.45
C GLY A 3 23.15 -9.95 7.09
N PHE A 4 21.99 -9.37 6.81
CA PHE A 4 21.41 -9.34 5.47
C PHE A 4 22.44 -8.71 4.53
N ASN A 5 23.00 -9.54 3.65
CA ASN A 5 23.83 -9.07 2.56
C ASN A 5 22.90 -8.98 1.35
N ASP A 6 22.19 -7.86 1.27
CA ASP A 6 21.12 -7.61 0.31
C ASP A 6 21.71 -6.84 -0.87
N GLU A 7 22.27 -7.57 -1.83
CA GLU A 7 22.66 -6.98 -3.10
C GLU A 7 21.41 -6.91 -4.00
N LEU A 8 20.57 -5.90 -3.74
CA LEU A 8 19.37 -5.61 -4.53
C LEU A 8 19.77 -4.99 -5.87
N VAL A 9 19.32 -5.60 -6.96
CA VAL A 9 19.37 -4.98 -8.29
C VAL A 9 18.31 -3.86 -8.30
N ASP A 10 18.81 -2.64 -8.17
CA ASP A 10 18.12 -1.36 -7.96
C ASP A 10 17.30 -0.90 -9.18
N ASN A 11 16.03 -1.30 -9.24
CA ASN A 11 14.97 -0.55 -9.96
C ASN A 11 13.53 -1.00 -9.68
N GLN A 12 13.28 -1.92 -8.75
CA GLN A 12 11.93 -2.24 -8.29
C GLN A 12 11.76 -1.73 -6.86
N VAL A 13 11.09 -0.59 -6.70
CA VAL A 13 10.65 -0.12 -5.39
C VAL A 13 9.51 -1.03 -4.93
N ALA A 14 9.81 -1.99 -4.06
CA ALA A 14 8.77 -2.77 -3.42
C ALA A 14 7.86 -1.84 -2.59
N PRO A 15 6.53 -2.08 -2.54
CA PRO A 15 5.64 -1.36 -1.64
C PRO A 15 6.18 -1.41 -0.21
N THR A 16 6.22 -0.27 0.46
CA THR A 16 6.76 -0.19 1.83
C THR A 16 5.80 -0.80 2.86
N THR A 17 4.52 -0.91 2.50
CA THR A 17 3.43 -1.50 3.28
C THR A 17 2.20 -1.65 2.38
N SER A 18 1.27 -2.52 2.77
CA SER A 18 -0.04 -2.69 2.14
C SER A 18 -1.11 -2.83 3.22
N ALA A 19 -2.37 -2.61 2.84
CA ALA A 19 -3.53 -2.86 3.68
C ALA A 19 -4.70 -3.29 2.79
N ASN A 20 -5.61 -4.09 3.36
CA ASN A 20 -6.83 -4.47 2.67
C ASN A 20 -7.80 -3.29 2.65
N VAL A 21 -8.45 -3.09 1.50
CA VAL A 21 -9.62 -2.22 1.40
C VAL A 21 -10.84 -3.02 1.84
N ILE A 22 -11.60 -2.46 2.77
CA ILE A 22 -12.79 -3.09 3.36
C ILE A 22 -14.03 -2.33 2.90
N PHE A 23 -14.99 -3.05 2.33
CA PHE A 23 -16.30 -2.52 2.01
C PHE A 23 -17.24 -2.62 3.21
N ASP A 24 -17.74 -1.49 3.67
CA ASP A 24 -18.79 -1.40 4.69
C ASP A 24 -20.17 -1.38 4.01
N GLN A 25 -20.98 -2.40 4.29
CA GLN A 25 -22.33 -2.56 3.72
C GLN A 25 -23.36 -1.60 4.33
N ASP A 26 -23.17 -1.16 5.57
CA ASP A 26 -24.11 -0.30 6.28
C ASP A 26 -23.99 1.15 5.81
N THR A 27 -22.76 1.61 5.56
CA THR A 27 -22.48 2.96 5.05
C THR A 27 -22.31 3.01 3.53
N ASN A 28 -22.19 1.85 2.87
CA ASN A 28 -21.90 1.71 1.44
C ASN A 28 -20.62 2.48 1.04
N THR A 29 -19.56 2.32 1.84
CA THR A 29 -18.26 3.00 1.66
C THR A 29 -17.09 2.02 1.75
N TYR A 30 -16.05 2.29 0.97
CA TYR A 30 -14.76 1.62 1.13
C TYR A 30 -13.88 2.36 2.14
N SER A 31 -13.17 1.61 2.97
CA SER A 31 -12.22 2.15 3.96
C SER A 31 -10.95 1.32 4.02
N TYR A 32 -9.84 1.96 4.40
CA TYR A 32 -8.56 1.31 4.61
C TYR A 32 -7.73 2.15 5.61
N GLU A 33 -6.76 1.52 6.26
CA GLU A 33 -5.79 2.21 7.11
C GLU A 33 -4.40 1.62 6.88
N VAL A 34 -3.43 2.50 6.65
CA VAL A 34 -2.02 2.13 6.49
C VAL A 34 -1.22 2.69 7.66
N GLY A 35 -0.55 1.80 8.39
CA GLY A 35 0.26 2.14 9.56
C GLY A 35 1.76 1.99 9.33
N PHE A 36 2.54 2.29 10.37
CA PHE A 36 4.00 2.08 10.43
C PHE A 36 4.82 2.84 9.37
N LEU A 37 4.26 3.91 8.82
CA LEU A 37 4.96 4.82 7.91
C LEU A 37 5.75 5.88 8.67
N GLY A 38 6.96 6.19 8.17
CA GLY A 38 7.68 7.40 8.56
C GLY A 38 7.04 8.65 7.94
N ALA A 39 7.38 9.83 8.46
CA ALA A 39 7.01 11.07 7.78
C ALA A 39 7.73 11.16 6.42
N GLY A 40 7.02 11.55 5.37
CA GLY A 40 7.54 11.55 4.01
C GLY A 40 6.48 11.80 2.95
N ILE A 41 6.91 11.81 1.68
CA ILE A 41 6.01 11.91 0.53
C ILE A 41 5.92 10.55 -0.15
N TYR A 42 4.70 10.07 -0.33
CA TYR A 42 4.39 8.74 -0.83
C TYR A 42 3.50 8.79 -2.07
N SER A 43 3.54 7.70 -2.82
CA SER A 43 2.51 7.35 -3.79
C SER A 43 1.65 6.23 -3.19
N LEU A 44 0.35 6.31 -3.37
CA LEU A 44 -0.60 5.31 -2.93
C LEU A 44 -1.21 4.64 -4.17
N GLY A 45 -1.14 3.32 -4.23
CA GLY A 45 -1.71 2.52 -5.32
C GLY A 45 -2.80 1.59 -4.80
N TYR A 46 -3.89 1.49 -5.54
CA TYR A 46 -4.99 0.58 -5.29
C TYR A 46 -4.92 -0.56 -6.30
N SER A 47 -5.03 -1.79 -5.83
CA SER A 47 -5.13 -2.97 -6.68
C SER A 47 -6.42 -3.72 -6.38
N CYS A 48 -7.02 -4.30 -7.41
CA CYS A 48 -8.14 -5.24 -7.25
C CYS A 48 -7.64 -6.68 -7.05
N ASN A 49 -6.33 -6.91 -7.18
CA ASN A 49 -5.70 -8.20 -6.96
C ASN A 49 -5.02 -8.16 -5.58
N ALA A 50 -5.75 -8.63 -4.57
CA ALA A 50 -5.21 -8.96 -3.26
C ALA A 50 -5.24 -10.48 -3.13
N ASP A 51 -4.14 -11.07 -2.63
CA ASP A 51 -4.06 -12.50 -2.36
C ASP A 51 -3.96 -12.74 -0.85
N ASP A 52 -4.32 -13.94 -0.42
CA ASP A 52 -4.38 -14.37 0.99
C ASP A 52 -2.99 -14.79 1.48
N ASP A 53 -1.98 -13.94 1.24
CA ASP A 53 -0.56 -14.15 1.56
C ASP A 53 0.03 -15.47 1.02
N VAL A 54 -0.51 -15.99 -0.09
CA VAL A 54 0.02 -17.18 -0.76
C VAL A 54 1.23 -16.79 -1.60
N GLU A 55 2.39 -17.41 -1.35
CA GLU A 55 3.60 -17.13 -2.11
C GLU A 55 3.44 -17.47 -3.60
N ASN A 56 3.86 -16.56 -4.49
CA ASN A 56 3.84 -16.72 -5.96
C ASN A 56 2.45 -16.95 -6.59
N SER A 57 1.39 -16.53 -5.92
CA SER A 57 -0.01 -16.68 -6.37
C SER A 57 -0.48 -15.56 -7.31
N LEU A 58 0.09 -14.36 -7.16
CA LEU A 58 -0.19 -13.21 -8.01
C LEU A 58 0.75 -13.20 -9.22
N GLU A 59 0.29 -13.76 -10.34
CA GLU A 59 1.06 -13.75 -11.60
C GLU A 59 1.06 -12.36 -12.29
N ASP A 60 0.02 -11.54 -12.06
CA ASP A 60 -0.17 -10.23 -12.72
C ASP A 60 -0.60 -9.13 -11.74
N PHE A 61 0.31 -8.67 -10.88
CA PHE A 61 0.03 -7.52 -10.01
C PHE A 61 -0.12 -6.23 -10.83
N LEU A 62 -1.32 -5.62 -10.77
CA LEU A 62 -1.63 -4.38 -11.46
C LEU A 62 -2.13 -3.31 -10.47
N ILE A 63 -1.62 -2.09 -10.63
CA ILE A 63 -2.19 -0.92 -9.96
C ILE A 63 -3.34 -0.39 -10.81
N TYR A 64 -4.56 -0.50 -10.28
CA TYR A 64 -5.79 -0.04 -10.92
C TYR A 64 -5.91 1.49 -10.88
N GLN A 65 -5.65 2.09 -9.72
CA GLN A 65 -5.67 3.54 -9.52
C GLN A 65 -4.48 3.94 -8.66
N ALA A 66 -3.94 5.14 -8.88
CA ALA A 66 -2.85 5.67 -8.07
C ALA A 66 -3.03 7.15 -7.76
N GLN A 67 -2.57 7.54 -6.58
CA GLN A 67 -2.42 8.92 -6.13
C GLN A 67 -0.95 9.18 -5.83
N GLN A 68 -0.47 10.38 -6.13
CA GLN A 68 0.91 10.78 -5.87
C GLN A 68 0.94 11.97 -4.91
N ASN A 69 2.12 12.21 -4.35
CA ASN A 69 2.41 13.35 -3.48
C ASN A 69 1.59 13.36 -2.18
N ILE A 70 1.28 12.17 -1.63
CA ILE A 70 0.62 12.05 -0.32
C ILE A 70 1.65 12.39 0.75
N SER A 71 1.43 13.48 1.49
CA SER A 71 2.33 13.94 2.55
C SER A 71 1.93 13.34 3.89
N VAL A 72 2.74 12.40 4.38
CA VAL A 72 2.61 11.81 5.72
C VAL A 72 3.40 12.64 6.72
N VAL A 73 2.72 13.12 7.76
CA VAL A 73 3.32 13.91 8.85
C VAL A 73 3.38 13.07 10.11
N LYS A 74 4.47 13.20 10.87
CA LYS A 74 4.67 12.42 12.10
C LYS A 74 3.58 12.74 13.12
N SER A 75 2.99 11.71 13.70
CA SER A 75 1.98 11.80 14.77
C SER A 75 0.65 12.46 14.34
N GLU A 76 0.37 12.48 13.04
CA GLU A 76 -0.87 12.97 12.46
C GLU A 76 -1.51 11.89 11.57
N THR A 77 -2.82 11.98 11.35
CA THR A 77 -3.53 11.16 10.37
C THR A 77 -3.61 11.93 9.06
N THR A 78 -3.05 11.37 8.00
CA THR A 78 -3.23 11.88 6.62
C THR A 78 -4.41 11.17 5.98
N GLU A 79 -5.41 11.92 5.51
CA GLU A 79 -6.54 11.37 4.76
C GLU A 79 -6.25 11.38 3.26
N ALA A 80 -6.48 10.24 2.59
CA ALA A 80 -6.39 10.10 1.14
C ALA A 80 -7.57 9.27 0.62
N ASN A 81 -8.62 9.93 0.16
CA ASN A 81 -9.83 9.24 -0.30
C ASN A 81 -9.73 8.91 -1.80
N PHE A 82 -10.35 7.82 -2.21
CA PHE A 82 -10.54 7.45 -3.61
C PHE A 82 -12.02 7.27 -3.93
N THR A 83 -12.34 7.30 -5.22
CA THR A 83 -13.66 6.98 -5.74
C THR A 83 -13.53 5.73 -6.60
N GLU A 84 -14.42 4.76 -6.39
CA GLU A 84 -14.63 3.64 -7.33
C GLU A 84 -15.39 4.06 -8.59
#